data_AF-A0A0B2UQA2-F1
#
_entry.id   AF-A0A0B2UQA2-F1
#
_cell.length_a   1.000
_cell.length_b   1.000
_cell.length_c   1.000
_cell.angle_alpha   90.00
_cell.angle_beta   90.00
_cell.angle_gamma   90.00
#
_symmetry.space_group_name_H-M   'P 1'
#
loop_
_entity.id
_entity.type
_entity.pdbx_description
1 polymer ?
#
loop_
_entity_poly.entity_id
_entity_poly.type
_entity_poly.pdbx_seq_one_letter_code
_entity_poly.pdbx_strand_id
1 'polypeptide(L)'
;IDSVGLVLFLEQLVPGEIVALVSFDEASAKLSDLARQIFYELGSSLIQNLRFRSSWYFVGQKGIDGYTPFEDLTMPSGSDWAKPINQKICIPSNLSGLKPRNQSAPSMFMQNSARRHFCGRYDGYEDFCSDERLEQVLVPRALSDPSRASRAIFSVPILIIAGG
;
A
#
# COMPACT_ATOMS: atom_id res chain seq x y z
N ILE A 1 -24.99 5.82 -4.18
CA ILE A 1 -23.99 5.68 -5.27
C ILE A 1 -22.75 5.11 -4.61
N ASP A 2 -22.76 3.80 -4.55
CA ASP A 2 -21.71 2.87 -4.15
C ASP A 2 -20.90 2.45 -5.40
N SER A 3 -19.86 1.63 -5.22
CA SER A 3 -19.00 1.18 -6.32
C SER A 3 -19.55 -0.03 -7.11
N VAL A 4 -20.88 -0.22 -7.20
CA VAL A 4 -21.50 -1.43 -7.78
C VAL A 4 -21.14 -1.64 -9.25
N GLY A 5 -21.17 -0.58 -10.06
CA GLY A 5 -20.80 -0.68 -11.48
C GLY A 5 -19.35 -1.13 -11.68
N LEU A 6 -18.44 -0.69 -10.79
CA LEU A 6 -17.05 -1.11 -10.80
C LEU A 6 -16.90 -2.59 -10.41
N VAL A 7 -17.60 -3.03 -9.36
CA VAL A 7 -17.60 -4.43 -8.93
C VAL A 7 -18.04 -5.35 -10.07
N LEU A 8 -19.19 -5.06 -10.69
CA LEU A 8 -19.71 -5.86 -11.80
C LEU A 8 -18.74 -5.92 -12.98
N PHE A 9 -18.07 -4.81 -13.29
CA PHE A 9 -17.04 -4.77 -14.32
C PHE A 9 -15.84 -5.68 -13.97
N LEU A 10 -15.32 -5.59 -12.75
CA LEU A 10 -14.14 -6.36 -12.33
C LEU A 10 -14.43 -7.86 -12.18
N GLU A 11 -15.65 -8.24 -11.81
CA GLU A 11 -16.07 -9.64 -11.72
C GLU A 11 -16.21 -10.32 -13.08
N GLN A 12 -16.46 -9.55 -14.15
CA GLN A 12 -16.57 -10.05 -15.52
C GLN A 12 -15.22 -10.33 -16.17
N LEU A 13 -14.11 -9.94 -15.55
CA LEU A 13 -12.76 -10.17 -16.08
C LEU A 13 -12.47 -11.67 -16.18
N VAL A 14 -11.94 -12.09 -17.33
CA VAL A 14 -11.49 -13.47 -17.55
C VAL A 14 -10.02 -13.66 -17.13
N PRO A 15 -9.61 -14.86 -16.68
CA PRO A 15 -8.23 -15.12 -16.30
C PRO A 15 -7.23 -14.73 -17.40
N GLY A 16 -6.18 -14.02 -17.01
CA GLY A 16 -5.19 -13.47 -17.94
C GLY A 16 -5.50 -12.06 -18.45
N GLU A 17 -6.69 -11.50 -18.22
CA GLU A 17 -6.94 -10.08 -18.55
C GLU A 17 -6.19 -9.14 -17.61
N ILE A 18 -5.52 -8.15 -18.21
CA ILE A 18 -4.85 -7.07 -17.51
C ILE A 18 -5.83 -5.91 -17.34
N VAL A 19 -5.92 -5.39 -16.12
CA VAL A 19 -6.69 -4.19 -15.81
C VAL A 19 -5.77 -3.09 -15.32
N ALA A 20 -5.93 -1.89 -15.87
CA ALA A 20 -5.22 -0.69 -15.43
C ALA A 20 -6.22 0.31 -14.85
N LEU A 21 -5.86 0.90 -13.70
CA LEU A 21 -6.66 1.87 -12.99
C LEU A 21 -5.80 3.03 -12.53
N VAL A 22 -6.37 4.23 -12.63
CA VAL A 22 -5.80 5.48 -12.14
C VAL A 22 -6.89 6.22 -11.38
N SER A 23 -6.60 6.67 -10.16
CA SER A 23 -7.51 7.53 -9.40
C SER A 23 -7.55 8.94 -9.97
N PHE A 24 -8.70 9.59 -9.94
CA PHE A 24 -8.85 11.01 -10.27
C PHE A 24 -9.62 11.72 -9.16
N ASP A 25 -9.09 12.84 -8.67
CA ASP A 25 -9.64 13.65 -7.58
C ASP A 25 -9.81 12.89 -6.25
N GLU A 26 -10.87 12.09 -6.11
CA GLU A 26 -11.20 11.34 -4.90
C GLU A 26 -11.83 10.00 -5.28
N ALA A 27 -11.16 8.89 -4.94
CA ALA A 27 -11.59 7.54 -5.30
C ALA A 27 -11.97 6.66 -4.11
N SER A 28 -11.74 7.11 -2.87
CA SER A 28 -11.85 6.27 -1.68
C SER A 28 -13.23 6.32 -1.00
N ALA A 29 -13.94 7.45 -1.07
CA ALA A 29 -15.11 7.69 -0.22
C ALA A 29 -16.30 6.76 -0.52
N LYS A 30 -16.39 6.27 -1.76
CA LYS A 30 -17.49 5.41 -2.24
C LYS A 30 -17.01 4.02 -2.68
N LEU A 31 -15.75 3.69 -2.41
CA LEU A 31 -15.19 2.39 -2.76
C LEU A 31 -15.60 1.35 -1.71
N SER A 32 -16.43 0.40 -2.10
CA SER A 32 -16.92 -0.66 -1.20
C SER A 32 -15.82 -1.64 -0.81
N ASP A 33 -16.01 -2.32 0.32
CA ASP A 33 -15.10 -3.38 0.79
C ASP A 33 -15.00 -4.53 -0.22
N LEU A 34 -16.09 -4.86 -0.91
CA LEU A 34 -16.10 -5.85 -1.99
C LEU A 34 -15.19 -5.43 -3.15
N ALA A 35 -15.27 -4.17 -3.59
CA ALA A 35 -14.36 -3.66 -4.62
C ALA A 35 -12.89 -3.74 -4.16
N ARG A 36 -12.62 -3.38 -2.89
CA ARG A 36 -11.27 -3.49 -2.30
C ARG A 36 -10.77 -4.93 -2.28
N GLN A 37 -11.65 -5.89 -1.96
CA GLN A 37 -11.34 -7.32 -1.99
C GLN A 37 -11.03 -7.79 -3.41
N ILE A 38 -11.83 -7.39 -4.40
CA ILE A 38 -11.57 -7.77 -5.80
C ILE A 38 -10.23 -7.21 -6.28
N PHE A 39 -9.88 -5.97 -5.95
CA PHE A 39 -8.55 -5.44 -6.28
C PHE A 39 -7.42 -6.22 -5.60
N TYR A 40 -7.61 -6.65 -4.35
CA TYR A 40 -6.66 -7.53 -3.68
C TYR A 40 -6.47 -8.85 -4.44
N GLU A 41 -7.56 -9.49 -4.89
CA GLU A 41 -7.52 -10.70 -5.72
C GLU A 41 -6.90 -10.48 -7.12
N LEU A 42 -6.96 -9.25 -7.64
CA LEU A 42 -6.30 -8.83 -8.87
C LEU A 42 -4.80 -8.50 -8.68
N GLY A 43 -4.29 -8.62 -7.45
CA GLY A 43 -2.89 -8.45 -7.10
C GLY A 43 -2.55 -7.12 -6.43
N SER A 44 -3.53 -6.31 -6.00
CA SER A 44 -3.25 -5.09 -5.26
C SER A 44 -2.75 -5.38 -3.85
N SER A 45 -1.66 -4.71 -3.49
CA SER A 45 -1.10 -4.71 -2.14
C SER A 45 -1.41 -3.43 -1.36
N LEU A 46 -1.82 -2.35 -2.05
CA LEU A 46 -2.01 -1.02 -1.48
C LEU A 46 -3.48 -0.60 -1.39
N ILE A 47 -4.43 -1.35 -1.97
CA ILE A 47 -5.83 -0.92 -2.04
C ILE A 47 -6.45 -0.64 -0.67
N GLN A 48 -6.13 -1.43 0.37
CA GLN A 48 -6.64 -1.18 1.72
C GLN A 48 -6.11 0.12 2.34
N ASN A 49 -5.03 0.65 1.80
CA ASN A 49 -4.39 1.87 2.27
C ASN A 49 -4.92 3.10 1.53
N LEU A 50 -5.74 2.94 0.48
CA LEU A 50 -6.34 4.05 -0.27
C LEU A 50 -7.27 4.89 0.63
N ARG A 51 -6.93 6.18 0.78
CA ARG A 51 -7.61 7.16 1.63
C ARG A 51 -8.13 8.35 0.84
N PHE A 52 -8.89 9.22 1.52
CA PHE A 52 -9.47 10.43 0.95
C PHE A 52 -8.37 11.30 0.32
N ARG A 53 -8.53 11.64 -0.97
CA ARG A 53 -7.58 12.44 -1.76
C ARG A 53 -6.18 11.83 -1.97
N SER A 54 -6.05 10.51 -1.81
CA SER A 54 -4.86 9.78 -2.25
C SER A 54 -4.76 9.74 -3.78
N SER A 55 -3.53 9.76 -4.30
CA SER A 55 -3.24 9.46 -5.70
C SER A 55 -2.79 8.01 -5.79
N TRP A 56 -3.44 7.21 -6.62
CA TRP A 56 -3.20 5.77 -6.76
C TRP A 56 -3.26 5.36 -8.22
N TYR A 57 -2.30 4.53 -8.63
CA TYR A 57 -2.44 3.75 -9.86
C TYR A 57 -2.19 2.28 -9.55
N PHE A 58 -2.82 1.43 -10.36
CA PHE A 58 -2.74 -0.01 -10.23
C PHE A 58 -2.85 -0.66 -11.59
N VAL A 59 -1.99 -1.63 -11.86
CA VAL A 59 -2.10 -2.53 -13.02
C VAL A 59 -2.02 -3.96 -12.53
N GLY A 60 -3.15 -4.67 -12.57
CA GLY A 60 -3.28 -6.06 -12.11
C GLY A 60 -3.68 -7.00 -13.22
N GLN A 61 -3.74 -8.30 -12.91
CA GLN A 61 -4.17 -9.33 -13.85
C GLN A 61 -5.06 -10.35 -13.14
N LYS A 62 -6.17 -10.73 -13.77
CA LYS A 62 -7.07 -11.74 -13.20
C LYS A 62 -6.37 -13.09 -13.14
N GLY A 63 -6.31 -13.68 -11.94
CA GLY A 63 -5.63 -14.95 -11.70
C GLY A 63 -4.13 -14.83 -11.43
N ILE A 64 -3.62 -13.61 -11.18
CA ILE A 64 -2.25 -13.42 -10.71
C ILE A 64 -2.01 -14.15 -9.38
N ASP A 65 -0.82 -14.74 -9.24
CA ASP A 65 -0.39 -15.40 -8.01
C ASP A 65 0.60 -14.51 -7.25
N GLY A 66 0.08 -13.71 -6.33
CA GLY A 66 0.83 -12.71 -5.56
C GLY A 66 0.44 -11.27 -5.92
N TYR A 67 1.31 -10.32 -5.58
CA TYR A 67 1.06 -8.89 -5.80
C TYR A 67 1.67 -8.39 -7.10
N THR A 68 0.99 -7.47 -7.79
CA THR A 68 1.57 -6.82 -8.96
C THR A 68 2.74 -5.89 -8.56
N PRO A 69 3.84 -5.84 -9.31
CA PRO A 69 4.86 -4.81 -9.13
C PRO A 69 4.43 -3.44 -9.69
N PHE A 70 3.27 -3.37 -10.36
CA PHE A 70 2.79 -2.18 -11.07
C PHE A 70 1.70 -1.46 -10.27
N GLU A 71 2.07 -0.98 -9.08
CA GLU A 71 1.18 -0.27 -8.17
C GLU A 71 1.95 0.79 -7.37
N ASP A 72 1.36 1.97 -7.20
CA ASP A 72 1.91 3.02 -6.32
C ASP A 72 0.79 3.86 -5.71
N LEU A 73 1.02 4.37 -4.49
CA LEU A 73 0.06 5.13 -3.70
C LEU A 73 0.74 6.29 -3.01
N THR A 74 0.41 7.51 -3.42
CA THR A 74 0.82 8.73 -2.73
C THR A 74 -0.27 9.14 -1.74
N MET A 75 0.13 9.37 -0.49
CA MET A 75 -0.75 9.86 0.57
C MET A 75 -0.87 11.40 0.51
N PRO A 76 -2.04 11.96 0.86
CA PRO A 76 -2.21 13.40 1.02
C PRO A 76 -1.42 13.93 2.22
N SER A 77 -1.03 15.20 2.15
CA SER A 77 -0.43 15.93 3.27
C SER A 77 -1.44 16.94 3.83
N GLY A 78 -1.89 16.72 5.06
CA GLY A 78 -2.88 17.60 5.70
C GLY A 78 -4.23 17.56 4.97
N SER A 79 -4.72 18.73 4.56
CA SER A 79 -5.99 18.87 3.83
C SER A 79 -5.84 18.81 2.31
N ASP A 80 -4.62 18.81 1.78
CA ASP A 80 -4.39 18.89 0.34
C ASP A 80 -4.52 17.52 -0.35
N TRP A 81 -4.60 17.54 -1.68
CA TRP A 81 -4.48 16.30 -2.47
C TRP A 81 -3.07 15.76 -2.42
N ALA A 82 -2.96 14.43 -2.51
CA ALA A 82 -1.69 13.77 -2.72
C ALA A 82 -1.03 14.26 -4.02
N LYS A 83 0.31 14.32 -4.03
CA LYS A 83 1.04 14.63 -5.27
C LYS A 83 0.66 13.62 -6.36
N PRO A 84 0.48 14.09 -7.61
CA PRO A 84 0.14 13.20 -8.72
C PRO A 84 1.28 12.23 -8.98
N ILE A 85 0.93 11.00 -9.32
CA ILE A 85 1.90 9.98 -9.74
C ILE A 85 2.09 10.11 -11.25
N ASN A 86 3.33 10.27 -11.70
CA ASN A 86 3.68 10.33 -13.12
C ASN A 86 4.63 9.17 -13.44
N GLN A 87 4.11 8.18 -14.18
CA GLN A 87 4.82 6.93 -14.48
C GLN A 87 4.72 6.61 -15.97
N LYS A 88 5.83 6.10 -16.52
CA LYS A 88 5.91 5.51 -17.86
C LYS A 88 6.50 4.12 -17.70
N ILE A 89 5.66 3.10 -17.89
CA ILE A 89 6.00 1.71 -17.60
C ILE A 89 5.69 0.81 -18.80
N CYS A 90 6.52 -0.21 -19.00
CA CYS A 90 6.26 -1.29 -19.94
C CYS A 90 5.61 -2.44 -19.18
N ILE A 91 4.43 -2.87 -19.60
CA ILE A 91 3.68 -3.95 -18.95
C ILE A 91 3.83 -5.23 -19.76
N PRO A 92 4.35 -6.33 -19.19
CA PRO A 92 4.36 -7.62 -19.86
C PRO A 92 2.92 -8.15 -19.97
N SER A 93 2.64 -8.95 -21.00
CA SER A 93 1.32 -9.56 -21.22
C SER A 93 0.94 -10.61 -20.17
N ASN A 94 1.91 -11.10 -19.40
CA ASN A 94 1.70 -12.00 -18.27
C ASN A 94 2.43 -11.43 -17.05
N LEU A 95 1.66 -11.03 -16.04
CA LEU A 95 2.16 -10.46 -14.80
C LEU A 95 2.60 -11.58 -13.85
N SER A 96 3.88 -11.59 -13.51
CA SER A 96 4.40 -12.43 -12.44
C SER A 96 4.19 -11.74 -11.09
N GLY A 97 3.35 -12.34 -10.24
CA GLY A 97 3.08 -11.80 -8.91
C GLY A 97 4.30 -11.93 -7.99
N LEU A 98 4.54 -10.88 -7.20
CA LEU A 98 5.48 -10.86 -6.10
C LEU A 98 4.85 -11.64 -4.94
N LYS A 99 5.46 -12.77 -4.59
CA LYS A 99 5.03 -13.59 -3.47
C LYS A 99 5.72 -13.14 -2.19
N PRO A 100 4.99 -12.90 -1.09
CA PRO A 100 5.63 -12.80 0.20
C PRO A 100 6.32 -14.12 0.53
N ARG A 101 7.61 -14.06 0.89
CA ARG A 101 8.37 -15.25 1.28
C ARG A 101 7.87 -15.72 2.66
N ASN A 102 7.39 -16.96 2.69
CA ASN A 102 6.85 -17.75 3.82
C ASN A 102 5.33 -17.67 4.05
N GLN A 103 4.71 -18.78 3.65
CA GLN A 103 3.30 -19.13 3.75
C GLN A 103 2.93 -19.50 5.21
N SER A 104 2.63 -18.51 6.05
CA SER A 104 1.91 -18.76 7.32
C SER A 104 1.34 -17.52 8.00
N ALA A 105 1.31 -16.35 7.35
CA ALA A 105 0.72 -15.16 7.97
C ALA A 105 -0.70 -14.91 7.42
N PRO A 106 -1.75 -15.11 8.22
CA PRO A 106 -3.10 -14.76 7.80
C PRO A 106 -3.19 -13.24 7.64
N SER A 107 -3.59 -12.74 6.47
CA SER A 107 -4.07 -11.36 6.24
C SER A 107 -3.14 -10.18 6.59
N MET A 108 -1.92 -10.42 7.06
CA MET A 108 -1.05 -9.39 7.68
C MET A 108 -0.07 -8.73 6.69
N PHE A 109 -0.02 -9.18 5.43
CA PHE A 109 0.86 -8.67 4.37
C PHE A 109 0.51 -7.26 3.84
N MET A 110 -0.52 -6.63 4.41
CA MET A 110 -0.95 -5.26 4.06
C MET A 110 -0.36 -4.19 4.98
N GLN A 111 0.40 -4.58 6.01
CA GLN A 111 0.65 -3.67 7.12
C GLN A 111 1.88 -2.76 6.95
N ASN A 112 2.70 -2.90 5.88
CA ASN A 112 3.90 -2.08 5.73
C ASN A 112 4.16 -1.46 4.35
N SER A 113 3.11 -0.91 3.73
CA SER A 113 3.25 -0.13 2.50
C SER A 113 4.28 1.01 2.61
N ALA A 114 4.42 1.61 3.79
CA ALA A 114 5.35 2.71 4.03
C ALA A 114 6.82 2.28 3.87
N ARG A 115 7.21 1.11 4.42
CA ARG A 115 8.56 0.58 4.24
C ARG A 115 8.80 0.19 2.78
N ARG A 116 7.85 -0.49 2.13
CA ARG A 116 7.99 -0.84 0.70
C ARG A 116 8.20 0.41 -0.15
N HIS A 117 7.40 1.45 0.06
CA HIS A 117 7.54 2.69 -0.69
C HIS A 117 8.90 3.36 -0.44
N PHE A 118 9.36 3.43 0.81
CA PHE A 118 10.67 3.98 1.15
C PHE A 118 11.80 3.20 0.45
N CYS A 119 11.77 1.88 0.55
CA CYS A 119 12.81 1.00 0.01
C CYS A 119 12.82 0.92 -1.52
N GLY A 120 11.68 1.14 -2.18
CA GLY A 120 11.63 1.28 -3.63
C GLY A 120 12.14 2.63 -4.15
N ARG A 121 12.30 3.63 -3.26
CA ARG A 121 12.67 5.00 -3.64
C ARG A 121 14.10 5.39 -3.21
N TYR A 122 14.61 4.81 -2.13
CA TYR A 122 15.87 5.21 -1.51
C TYR A 122 16.79 4.02 -1.31
N ASP A 123 18.01 4.11 -1.85
CA ASP A 123 19.08 3.13 -1.68
C ASP A 123 19.93 3.42 -0.43
N GLY A 124 20.77 2.46 -0.01
CA GLY A 124 21.71 2.61 1.11
C GLY A 124 21.16 2.23 2.49
N TYR A 125 19.94 1.69 2.53
CA TYR A 125 19.24 1.27 3.75
C TYR A 125 19.09 -0.26 3.82
N GLU A 126 20.13 -1.02 3.46
CA GLU A 126 20.11 -2.48 3.29
C GLU A 126 19.49 -3.23 4.47
N ASP A 127 19.84 -2.85 5.71
CA ASP A 127 19.31 -3.47 6.92
C ASP A 127 17.80 -3.17 7.12
N PHE A 128 17.36 -1.96 6.78
CA PHE A 128 15.95 -1.57 6.88
C PHE A 128 15.11 -2.12 5.72
N CYS A 129 15.72 -2.27 4.55
CA CYS A 129 15.10 -2.68 3.31
C CYS A 129 15.39 -4.13 2.93
N SER A 130 15.92 -4.93 3.84
CA SER A 130 16.17 -6.35 3.58
C SER A 130 14.87 -7.08 3.30
N ASP A 131 14.93 -8.10 2.44
CA ASP A 131 13.77 -8.92 2.08
C ASP A 131 13.03 -9.49 3.30
N GLU A 132 13.77 -9.75 4.38
CA GLU A 132 13.26 -10.27 5.65
C GLU A 132 12.41 -9.25 6.42
N ARG A 133 12.62 -7.95 6.16
CA ARG A 133 12.01 -6.84 6.90
C ARG A 133 11.06 -6.00 6.08
N LEU A 134 11.07 -6.11 4.75
CA LEU A 134 10.16 -5.38 3.85
C LEU A 134 8.69 -5.47 4.31
N GLU A 135 8.30 -6.62 4.84
CA GLU A 135 6.94 -6.91 5.30
C GLU A 135 6.70 -6.63 6.79
N GLN A 136 7.75 -6.33 7.58
CA GLN A 136 7.66 -6.16 9.02
C GLN A 136 7.21 -4.75 9.41
N VAL A 137 5.99 -4.62 9.94
CA VAL A 137 5.42 -3.37 10.46
C VAL A 137 6.34 -2.68 11.44
N LEU A 138 6.47 -1.37 11.30
CA LEU A 138 7.14 -0.54 12.30
C LEU A 138 6.27 -0.46 13.56
N VAL A 139 6.66 -1.23 14.58
CA VAL A 139 6.07 -1.12 15.91
C VAL A 139 6.97 -0.25 16.80
N PRO A 140 6.40 0.70 17.56
CA PRO A 140 7.16 1.44 18.55
C PRO A 140 7.82 0.45 19.51
N ARG A 141 9.12 0.65 19.77
CA ARG A 141 9.84 -0.18 20.73
C ARG A 141 9.23 0.03 22.13
N ALA A 142 8.95 -1.08 22.82
CA ALA A 142 8.49 -1.03 24.20
C ALA A 142 9.52 -0.31 25.09
N LEU A 143 9.03 0.31 26.16
CA LEU A 143 9.90 0.97 27.12
C LEU A 143 10.83 -0.05 27.77
N SER A 144 12.12 0.27 27.84
CA SER A 144 13.11 -0.55 28.55
C SER A 144 12.78 -0.75 30.03
N ASP A 145 12.06 0.21 30.62
CA ASP A 145 11.55 0.16 31.98
C ASP A 145 10.04 0.53 31.98
N PRO A 146 9.15 -0.45 32.15
CA PRO A 146 7.70 -0.24 32.15
C PRO A 146 7.22 0.69 33.26
N SER A 147 7.94 0.77 34.38
CA SER A 147 7.57 1.63 35.53
C SER A 147 7.62 3.12 35.19
N ARG A 148 8.31 3.47 34.09
CA ARG A 148 8.43 4.86 33.63
C ARG A 148 7.21 5.32 32.85
N ALA A 149 6.33 4.43 32.39
CA ALA A 149 5.18 4.77 31.56
C ALA A 149 4.26 5.85 32.19
N SER A 150 4.25 5.96 33.52
CA SER A 150 3.47 6.96 34.28
C SER A 150 4.15 8.33 34.42
N ARG A 151 5.38 8.50 33.94
CA ARG A 151 6.12 9.76 34.09
C ARG A 151 5.58 10.82 33.13
N ALA A 152 5.51 12.07 33.61
CA ALA A 152 5.05 13.22 32.82
C ALA A 152 5.84 13.45 31.51
N ILE A 153 7.07 12.94 31.39
CA ILE A 153 7.86 13.03 30.16
C ILE A 153 7.18 12.39 28.95
N PHE A 154 6.29 11.41 29.16
CA PHE A 154 5.50 10.79 28.08
C PHE A 154 4.35 11.65 27.56
N SER A 155 4.07 12.78 28.22
CA SER A 155 3.13 13.81 27.75
C SER A 155 3.81 15.06 27.17
N VAL A 156 5.14 15.06 27.07
CA VAL A 156 5.89 16.19 26.51
C VAL A 156 6.00 16.02 24.98
N PRO A 157 5.60 17.02 24.17
CA PRO A 157 5.74 16.94 22.72
C PRO A 157 7.21 16.93 22.31
N ILE A 158 7.56 16.08 21.35
CA ILE A 158 8.90 16.02 20.77
C ILE A 158 8.89 16.74 19.43
N LEU A 159 9.71 17.77 19.29
CA LEU A 159 9.96 18.45 18.03
C LEU A 159 11.27 17.92 17.44
N ILE A 160 11.19 17.25 16.29
CA ILE A 160 12.34 16.81 15.52
C ILE A 160 12.57 17.81 14.39
N ILE A 161 13.73 18.48 14.41
CA ILE A 161 14.15 19.38 13.33
C ILE A 161 15.32 18.70 12.61
N ALA A 162 15.10 18.29 11.37
CA ALA A 162 16.14 17.77 10.49
C ALA A 162 16.56 18.86 9.50
N GLY A 163 17.85 18.97 9.24
CA GLY A 163 18.41 19.85 8.20
C GLY A 163 18.25 19.24 6.80
N GLY A 164 18.26 20.11 5.79
CA GLY A 164 18.34 19.74 4.38
C GLY A 164 19.77 19.80 3.85
#